data_AF-A0A0F9ER75-F1
#
_entry.id   AF-A0A0F9ER75-F1
#
_cell.length_a   1.000
_cell.length_b   1.000
_cell.length_c   1.000
_cell.angle_alpha   90.00
_cell.angle_beta   90.00
_cell.angle_gamma   90.00
#
_symmetry.space_group_name_H-M   'P 1'
#
loop_
_entity.id
_entity.type
_entity.pdbx_description
1 polymer ?
#
loop_
_entity_poly.entity_id
_entity_poly.type
_entity_poly.pdbx_seq_one_letter_code
_entity_poly.pdbx_strand_id
1 'polypeptide(L)'
;REVREETEQSLREGKRGIVVCTSSLELGLDIGSIELVIHYGSPRQVSKLIQRIGRSRHSKGSSAKGLIVTNNADDEYEANAILERIKQGSIEDQKIHEGSLDVLAHHAVGLTIQLGQVAVDKAFEIFTKAFPFRNLTLEDFYNVLDLLDSNYILFFDRENMILKKKSRTYTYYFQNLSTIPDILKFKVFDSIGKKIIGTLDQRFVGDFGDPGNIFVLRGMQWRIINVDEKSLKVNVEPFRSGGQTVPYWEGENIPIDSKTAQKVGMFRTKVKQGSLSMMNNVITKLNLSSIPNEKTILVESSKSQGIVVLHACFGTKINATLSMLISSMLSAKLGFMVESRSDAYRMVLSSKARISEKQITDVLKDQYDLHTIVTASLTGTHNVNWKTWCVAKKFGVVGRGAIYERKSARFIYERYSKTPLVKEALRELFHDKYDLKNTEVILTKIKENIIHLEWFEVDSFSKLAEPILDHTTKYYSSPSNIDKGLLDLRTKRLLKTKILIILKRFFIPKRKNYSKTLR
;
A
#
# COMPACT_ATOMS: atom_id res chain seq x y z
N ARG A 1 13.10 -16.28 12.98
CA ARG A 1 13.83 -17.14 12.02
C ARG A 1 13.59 -18.60 12.39
N GLU A 2 13.96 -19.02 13.60
CA GLU A 2 13.68 -20.36 14.16
C GLU A 2 12.22 -20.84 13.99
N VAL A 3 11.23 -20.05 14.41
CA VAL A 3 9.80 -20.43 14.25
C VAL A 3 9.40 -20.67 12.79
N ARG A 4 10.01 -19.92 11.85
CA ARG A 4 9.73 -20.08 10.42
C ARG A 4 10.38 -21.35 9.89
N GLU A 5 11.64 -21.60 10.24
CA GLU A 5 12.38 -22.80 9.86
C GLU A 5 11.72 -24.07 10.41
N GLU A 6 11.28 -24.06 11.67
CA GLU A 6 10.51 -25.14 12.29
C GLU A 6 9.17 -25.39 11.58
N THR A 7 8.48 -24.31 11.19
CA THR A 7 7.21 -24.41 10.43
C THR A 7 7.44 -24.98 9.04
N GLU A 8 8.48 -24.50 8.32
CA GLU A 8 8.84 -24.99 6.99
C GLU A 8 9.27 -26.47 7.03
N GLN A 9 10.04 -26.87 8.04
CA GLN A 9 10.45 -28.26 8.25
C GLN A 9 9.23 -29.14 8.58
N SER A 10 8.34 -28.71 9.47
CA SER A 10 7.11 -29.45 9.80
C SER A 10 6.21 -29.66 8.58
N LEU A 11 6.13 -28.64 7.70
CA LEU A 11 5.41 -28.73 6.44
C LEU A 11 6.07 -29.73 5.48
N ARG A 12 7.40 -29.69 5.32
CA ARG A 12 8.15 -30.65 4.48
C ARG A 12 8.02 -32.09 4.95
N GLU A 13 8.03 -32.30 6.27
CA GLU A 13 7.85 -33.63 6.89
C GLU A 13 6.41 -34.16 6.79
N GLY A 14 5.47 -33.39 6.22
CA GLY A 14 4.08 -33.82 6.05
C GLY A 14 3.31 -33.96 7.37
N LYS A 15 3.78 -33.31 8.44
CA LYS A 15 3.09 -33.32 9.73
C LYS A 15 1.73 -32.65 9.58
N ARG A 16 0.68 -33.31 10.06
CA ARG A 16 -0.71 -32.82 9.98
C ARG A 16 -0.85 -31.55 10.84
N GLY A 17 -1.34 -30.45 10.26
CA GLY A 17 -1.56 -29.19 10.96
C GLY A 17 -2.07 -28.07 10.08
N ILE A 18 -2.30 -26.90 10.68
CA ILE A 18 -2.68 -25.66 9.99
C ILE A 18 -1.57 -24.65 10.20
N VAL A 19 -1.07 -24.07 9.10
CA VAL A 19 -0.09 -22.98 9.15
C VAL A 19 -0.77 -21.69 8.69
N VAL A 20 -0.74 -20.68 9.56
CA VAL A 20 -1.22 -19.34 9.24
C VAL A 20 -0.03 -18.45 8.92
N CYS A 21 0.01 -17.92 7.71
CA CYS A 21 1.09 -17.07 7.23
C CYS A 21 0.55 -15.84 6.49
N THR A 22 1.42 -14.83 6.32
CA THR A 22 1.17 -13.69 5.45
C THR A 22 1.77 -13.98 4.07
N SER A 23 2.48 -13.03 3.43
CA SER A 23 3.23 -13.26 2.19
C SER A 23 4.50 -14.10 2.38
N SER A 24 4.86 -14.47 3.61
CA SER A 24 6.13 -15.15 3.91
C SER A 24 6.27 -16.54 3.27
N LEU A 25 5.16 -17.21 2.95
CA LEU A 25 5.14 -18.53 2.30
C LEU A 25 4.60 -18.47 0.85
N GLU A 26 4.54 -17.26 0.26
CA GLU A 26 4.05 -17.05 -1.11
C GLU A 26 5.03 -17.59 -2.18
N LEU A 27 6.34 -17.43 -1.95
CA LEU A 27 7.41 -17.73 -2.89
C LEU A 27 8.40 -18.76 -2.32
N GLY A 28 8.92 -19.62 -3.21
CA GLY A 28 10.17 -20.34 -2.97
C GLY A 28 10.12 -21.60 -2.10
N LEU A 29 8.93 -22.14 -1.82
CA LEU A 29 8.78 -23.36 -1.04
C LEU A 29 8.05 -24.44 -1.84
N ASP A 30 8.78 -25.46 -2.26
CA ASP A 30 8.20 -26.71 -2.76
C ASP A 30 7.77 -27.56 -1.57
N ILE A 31 6.46 -27.58 -1.31
CA ILE A 31 5.85 -28.31 -0.22
C ILE A 31 4.69 -29.09 -0.82
N GLY A 32 5.00 -30.24 -1.41
CA GLY A 32 4.01 -31.14 -2.02
C GLY A 32 2.97 -31.70 -1.04
N SER A 33 3.19 -31.58 0.28
CA SER A 33 2.29 -32.05 1.33
C SER A 33 1.06 -31.17 1.58
N ILE A 34 1.00 -29.95 1.02
CA ILE A 34 -0.13 -29.04 1.25
C ILE A 34 -1.32 -29.48 0.40
N GLU A 35 -2.41 -29.91 1.03
CA GLU A 35 -3.58 -30.41 0.30
C GLU A 35 -4.51 -29.30 -0.23
N LEU A 36 -4.58 -28.16 0.47
CA LEU A 36 -5.49 -27.06 0.16
C LEU A 36 -4.95 -25.73 0.72
N VAL A 37 -5.07 -24.68 -0.08
CA VAL A 37 -4.78 -23.29 0.29
C VAL A 37 -6.10 -22.53 0.36
N ILE A 38 -6.27 -21.61 1.32
CA ILE A 38 -7.52 -20.88 1.57
C ILE A 38 -7.25 -19.41 1.70
N HIS A 39 -7.43 -18.66 0.65
CA HIS A 39 -7.24 -17.22 0.71
C HIS A 39 -8.30 -16.54 1.58
N TYR A 40 -7.88 -15.65 2.49
CA TYR A 40 -8.81 -14.83 3.28
C TYR A 40 -8.87 -13.41 2.74
N GLY A 41 -10.09 -12.91 2.53
CA GLY A 41 -10.37 -11.66 1.83
C GLY A 41 -10.05 -11.75 0.35
N SER A 42 -10.06 -10.60 -0.31
CA SER A 42 -9.69 -10.52 -1.71
C SER A 42 -8.24 -10.96 -1.97
N PRO A 43 -8.01 -11.72 -3.06
CA PRO A 43 -6.67 -11.98 -3.57
C PRO A 43 -5.90 -10.76 -4.07
N ARG A 44 -6.63 -9.69 -4.44
CA ARG A 44 -6.15 -8.41 -5.00
C ARG A 44 -5.42 -8.50 -6.35
N GLN A 45 -4.64 -9.56 -6.58
CA GLN A 45 -3.87 -9.81 -7.79
C GLN A 45 -3.93 -11.29 -8.21
N VAL A 46 -4.03 -11.52 -9.51
CA VAL A 46 -3.96 -12.79 -10.23
C VAL A 46 -2.66 -13.51 -9.95
N SER A 47 -1.53 -12.84 -10.17
CA SER A 47 -0.19 -13.40 -9.97
C SER A 47 0.01 -13.95 -8.55
N LYS A 48 -0.40 -13.18 -7.53
CA LYS A 48 -0.34 -13.59 -6.13
C LYS A 48 -1.26 -14.77 -5.82
N LEU A 49 -2.48 -14.79 -6.37
CA LEU A 49 -3.39 -15.90 -6.15
C LEU A 49 -2.85 -17.20 -6.74
N ILE A 50 -2.32 -17.15 -7.97
CA ILE A 50 -1.69 -18.31 -8.63
C ILE A 50 -0.51 -18.82 -7.81
N GLN A 51 0.38 -17.93 -7.35
CA GLN A 51 1.54 -18.34 -6.55
C GLN A 51 1.13 -18.98 -5.21
N ARG A 52 0.10 -18.41 -4.54
CA ARG A 52 -0.41 -18.92 -3.26
C ARG A 52 -1.12 -20.26 -3.44
N ILE A 53 -2.10 -20.36 -4.34
CA ILE A 53 -2.84 -21.60 -4.56
C ILE A 53 -1.92 -22.68 -5.13
N GLY A 54 -0.94 -22.31 -5.96
CA GLY A 54 0.06 -23.21 -6.51
C GLY A 54 0.94 -23.91 -5.45
N ARG A 55 0.90 -23.49 -4.18
CA ARG A 55 1.54 -24.25 -3.07
C ARG A 55 0.80 -25.54 -2.74
N SER A 56 -0.49 -25.64 -3.07
CA SER A 56 -1.25 -26.86 -2.85
C SER A 56 -0.98 -27.89 -3.94
N ARG A 57 -0.82 -29.15 -3.53
CA ARG A 57 -0.64 -30.31 -4.40
C ARG A 57 0.46 -30.09 -5.44
N HIS A 58 1.56 -29.49 -5.01
CA HIS A 58 2.70 -29.12 -5.87
C HIS A 58 3.44 -30.38 -6.33
N SER A 59 2.86 -31.07 -7.32
CA SER A 59 3.38 -32.31 -7.89
C SER A 59 2.96 -32.40 -9.36
N LYS A 60 3.79 -33.02 -10.19
CA LYS A 60 3.53 -33.15 -11.62
C LYS A 60 2.24 -33.95 -11.85
N GLY A 61 1.31 -33.38 -12.63
CA GLY A 61 0.01 -34.01 -12.93
C GLY A 61 -1.10 -33.74 -11.91
N SER A 62 -0.82 -33.04 -10.81
CA SER A 62 -1.84 -32.66 -9.83
C SER A 62 -2.41 -31.26 -10.10
N SER A 63 -3.71 -31.10 -9.90
CA SER A 63 -4.37 -29.79 -9.93
C SER A 63 -4.29 -29.12 -8.56
N ALA A 64 -3.84 -27.86 -8.54
CA ALA A 64 -3.84 -27.04 -7.33
C ALA A 64 -5.27 -26.85 -6.80
N LYS A 65 -5.42 -26.87 -5.47
CA LYS A 65 -6.70 -26.75 -4.77
C LYS A 65 -6.70 -25.51 -3.87
N GLY A 66 -7.60 -24.58 -4.17
CA GLY A 66 -7.79 -23.33 -3.45
C GLY A 66 -9.22 -23.16 -2.94
N LEU A 67 -9.39 -22.47 -1.81
CA LEU A 67 -10.65 -21.89 -1.35
C LEU A 67 -10.43 -20.38 -1.17
N ILE A 68 -11.44 -19.55 -1.44
CA ILE A 68 -11.38 -18.12 -1.15
C ILE A 68 -12.53 -17.82 -0.20
N VAL A 69 -12.23 -17.15 0.92
CA VAL A 69 -13.19 -16.73 1.93
C VAL A 69 -13.24 -15.22 1.91
N THR A 70 -14.34 -14.64 1.44
CA THR A 70 -14.50 -13.20 1.27
C THR A 70 -15.09 -12.55 2.52
N ASN A 71 -14.70 -11.30 2.81
CA ASN A 71 -15.12 -10.60 4.02
C ASN A 71 -16.19 -9.55 3.77
N ASN A 72 -16.20 -8.98 2.57
CA ASN A 72 -17.16 -7.95 2.15
C ASN A 72 -17.63 -8.24 0.71
N ALA A 73 -18.56 -7.43 0.22
CA ALA A 73 -19.12 -7.61 -1.12
C ALA A 73 -18.07 -7.42 -2.23
N ASP A 74 -17.18 -6.43 -2.09
CA ASP A 74 -16.14 -6.19 -3.11
C ASP A 74 -15.16 -7.36 -3.22
N ASP A 75 -14.80 -8.00 -2.11
CA ASP A 75 -13.95 -9.20 -2.11
C ASP A 75 -14.54 -10.33 -2.98
N GLU A 76 -15.87 -10.50 -2.99
CA GLU A 76 -16.54 -11.50 -3.82
C GLU A 76 -16.46 -11.15 -5.31
N TYR A 77 -16.75 -9.91 -5.68
CA TYR A 77 -16.60 -9.48 -7.06
C TYR A 77 -15.14 -9.58 -7.53
N GLU A 78 -14.20 -9.18 -6.68
CA GLU A 78 -12.76 -9.25 -6.94
C GLU A 78 -12.28 -10.67 -7.12
N ALA A 79 -12.66 -11.58 -6.21
CA ALA A 79 -12.27 -12.98 -6.28
C ALA A 79 -12.77 -13.63 -7.58
N ASN A 80 -14.03 -13.40 -7.94
CA ASN A 80 -14.58 -13.89 -9.21
C ASN A 80 -13.85 -13.29 -10.42
N ALA A 81 -13.56 -11.98 -10.40
CA ALA A 81 -12.90 -11.29 -11.50
C ALA A 81 -11.48 -11.86 -11.72
N ILE A 82 -10.75 -12.08 -10.63
CA ILE A 82 -9.43 -12.69 -10.63
C ILE A 82 -9.51 -14.14 -11.13
N LEU A 83 -10.48 -14.94 -10.69
CA LEU A 83 -10.67 -16.31 -11.16
C LEU A 83 -10.95 -16.37 -12.67
N GLU A 84 -11.76 -15.46 -13.21
CA GLU A 84 -12.00 -15.40 -14.65
C GLU A 84 -10.74 -14.98 -15.41
N ARG A 85 -9.98 -14.02 -14.88
CA ARG A 85 -8.69 -13.61 -15.45
C ARG A 85 -7.66 -14.75 -15.47
N ILE A 86 -7.61 -15.57 -14.42
CA ILE A 86 -6.77 -16.78 -14.38
C ILE A 86 -7.12 -17.71 -15.54
N LYS A 87 -8.41 -17.99 -15.74
CA LYS A 87 -8.88 -18.85 -16.85
C LYS A 87 -8.50 -18.29 -18.22
N GLN A 88 -8.39 -16.97 -18.33
CA GLN A 88 -8.02 -16.25 -19.55
C GLN A 88 -6.49 -16.10 -19.73
N GLY A 89 -5.67 -16.57 -18.78
CA GLY A 89 -4.22 -16.33 -18.80
C GLY A 89 -3.82 -14.86 -18.63
N SER A 90 -4.73 -14.02 -18.11
CA SER A 90 -4.55 -12.56 -18.00
C SER A 90 -3.98 -12.18 -16.63
N ILE A 91 -2.65 -12.04 -16.55
CA ILE A 91 -1.93 -11.59 -15.34
C ILE A 91 -1.71 -10.06 -15.35
N GLU A 92 -1.35 -9.48 -14.21
CA GLU A 92 -0.98 -8.05 -14.14
C GLU A 92 0.32 -7.75 -14.88
N ASP A 93 0.41 -6.54 -15.43
CA ASP A 93 1.65 -6.04 -16.05
C ASP A 93 2.64 -5.62 -14.96
N GLN A 94 3.85 -6.20 -14.96
CA GLN A 94 4.92 -5.83 -14.05
C GLN A 94 5.68 -4.62 -14.58
N LYS A 95 5.45 -3.44 -14.02
CA LYS A 95 6.19 -2.23 -14.40
C LYS A 95 7.62 -2.29 -13.85
N ILE A 96 8.62 -2.04 -14.69
CA ILE A 96 10.02 -1.95 -14.29
C ILE A 96 10.30 -0.57 -13.68
N HIS A 97 11.12 -0.52 -12.64
CA HIS A 97 11.64 0.74 -12.09
C HIS A 97 12.74 1.26 -13.02
N GLU A 98 12.38 2.13 -13.96
CA GLU A 98 13.35 2.80 -14.83
C GLU A 98 14.05 3.96 -14.09
N GLY A 99 15.34 4.15 -14.33
CA GLY A 99 16.10 5.31 -13.86
C GLY A 99 16.18 5.48 -12.35
N SER A 100 16.23 4.38 -11.57
CA SER A 100 16.37 4.43 -10.10
C SER A 100 17.70 5.06 -9.66
N LEU A 101 17.70 6.36 -9.38
CA LEU A 101 18.93 7.12 -9.12
C LEU A 101 19.61 6.76 -7.80
N ASP A 102 18.85 6.28 -6.82
CA ASP A 102 19.34 5.72 -5.56
C ASP A 102 20.15 4.43 -5.78
N VAL A 103 19.67 3.55 -6.67
CA VAL A 103 20.37 2.33 -7.08
C VAL A 103 21.61 2.68 -7.90
N LEU A 104 21.51 3.64 -8.83
CA LEU A 104 22.66 4.15 -9.59
C LEU A 104 23.76 4.66 -8.65
N ALA A 105 23.38 5.44 -7.63
CA ALA A 105 24.32 5.94 -6.62
C ALA A 105 25.04 4.81 -5.88
N HIS A 106 24.32 3.79 -5.43
CA HIS A 106 24.91 2.62 -4.77
C HIS A 106 25.90 1.88 -5.67
N HIS A 107 25.53 1.66 -6.93
CA HIS A 107 26.39 0.99 -7.91
C HIS A 107 27.61 1.82 -8.32
N ALA A 108 27.51 3.15 -8.41
CA ALA A 108 28.66 4.03 -8.65
C ALA A 108 29.70 3.91 -7.53
N VAL A 109 29.25 3.87 -6.28
CA VAL A 109 30.13 3.64 -5.14
C VAL A 109 30.75 2.24 -5.20
N GLY A 110 29.96 1.20 -5.47
CA GLY A 110 30.45 -0.17 -5.62
C GLY A 110 31.51 -0.32 -6.70
N LEU A 111 31.34 0.35 -7.84
CA LEU A 111 32.29 0.33 -8.95
C LEU A 111 33.66 0.90 -8.55
N THR A 112 33.70 1.98 -7.77
CA THR A 112 34.96 2.53 -7.23
C THR A 112 35.59 1.68 -6.13
N ILE A 113 34.80 0.93 -5.36
CA ILE A 113 35.34 -0.06 -4.43
C ILE A 113 36.07 -1.17 -5.20
N GLN A 114 35.47 -1.65 -6.28
CA GLN A 114 35.99 -2.76 -7.08
C GLN A 114 37.20 -2.37 -7.93
N LEU A 115 37.15 -1.22 -8.61
CA LEU A 115 38.14 -0.80 -9.61
C LEU A 115 39.10 0.29 -9.11
N GLY A 116 38.83 0.86 -7.93
CA GLY A 116 39.59 2.00 -7.42
C GLY A 116 39.21 3.29 -8.13
N GLN A 117 40.12 3.82 -8.95
CA GLN A 117 39.89 5.03 -9.73
C GLN A 117 39.12 4.67 -11.01
N VAL A 118 38.00 5.35 -11.27
CA VAL A 118 37.13 5.04 -12.42
C VAL A 118 36.86 6.31 -13.21
N ALA A 119 37.10 6.27 -14.52
CA ALA A 119 36.73 7.36 -15.41
C ALA A 119 35.19 7.45 -15.54
N VAL A 120 34.67 8.68 -15.54
CA VAL A 120 33.22 8.93 -15.48
C VAL A 120 32.50 8.43 -16.73
N ASP A 121 33.10 8.59 -17.90
CA ASP A 121 32.64 8.04 -19.18
C ASP A 121 32.50 6.52 -19.16
N LYS A 122 33.51 5.82 -18.63
CA LYS A 122 33.51 4.36 -18.48
C LYS A 122 32.39 3.90 -17.53
N ALA A 123 32.19 4.61 -16.43
CA ALA A 123 31.10 4.31 -15.50
C ALA A 123 29.73 4.49 -16.17
N PHE A 124 29.55 5.59 -16.90
CA PHE A 124 28.33 5.89 -17.65
C PHE A 124 28.03 4.83 -18.72
N GLU A 125 29.04 4.42 -19.50
CA GLU A 125 28.90 3.36 -20.51
C GLU A 125 28.47 2.02 -19.88
N ILE A 126 29.03 1.66 -18.72
CA ILE A 126 28.65 0.44 -18.01
C ILE A 126 27.19 0.52 -17.56
N PHE A 127 26.77 1.64 -16.97
CA PHE A 127 25.42 1.78 -16.45
C PHE A 127 24.36 1.82 -17.55
N THR A 128 24.60 2.52 -18.65
CA THR A 128 23.65 2.61 -19.78
C THR A 128 23.41 1.28 -20.51
N LYS A 129 24.32 0.30 -20.37
CA LYS A 129 24.08 -1.07 -20.86
C LYS A 129 23.01 -1.84 -20.07
N ALA A 130 22.70 -1.42 -18.84
CA ALA A 130 21.65 -2.06 -18.04
C ALA A 130 20.26 -1.51 -18.43
N PHE A 131 19.30 -2.42 -18.65
CA PHE A 131 17.94 -2.05 -19.12
C PHE A 131 17.26 -0.93 -18.30
N PRO A 132 17.30 -0.90 -16.96
CA PRO A 132 16.71 0.19 -16.19
C PRO A 132 17.35 1.56 -16.41
N PHE A 133 18.61 1.61 -16.85
CA PHE A 133 19.42 2.82 -17.01
C PHE A 133 19.72 3.15 -18.48
N ARG A 134 19.10 2.46 -19.43
CA ARG A 134 19.31 2.65 -20.87
C ARG A 134 19.03 4.07 -21.37
N ASN A 135 18.17 4.81 -20.66
CA ASN A 135 17.81 6.20 -20.95
C ASN A 135 18.45 7.19 -19.95
N LEU A 136 19.46 6.78 -19.18
CA LEU A 136 20.15 7.64 -18.23
C LEU A 136 20.86 8.77 -19.00
N THR A 137 20.63 10.01 -18.58
CA THR A 137 21.31 11.18 -19.16
C THR A 137 22.60 11.47 -18.41
N LEU A 138 23.56 12.10 -19.09
CA LEU A 138 24.80 12.56 -18.45
C LEU A 138 24.52 13.56 -17.32
N GLU A 139 23.53 14.44 -17.51
CA GLU A 139 23.11 15.41 -16.50
C GLU A 139 22.62 14.72 -15.22
N ASP A 140 21.73 13.72 -15.34
CA ASP A 140 21.24 12.96 -14.19
C ASP A 140 22.38 12.21 -13.50
N PHE A 141 23.33 11.68 -14.28
CA PHE A 141 24.49 11.01 -13.71
C PHE A 141 25.39 11.99 -12.93
N TYR A 142 25.73 13.15 -13.50
CA TYR A 142 26.51 14.18 -12.82
C TYR A 142 25.83 14.68 -11.55
N ASN A 143 24.52 14.93 -11.62
CA ASN A 143 23.75 15.34 -10.44
C ASN A 143 23.83 14.29 -9.31
N VAL A 144 23.84 13.00 -9.64
CA VAL A 144 24.01 11.92 -8.65
C VAL A 144 25.42 11.92 -8.07
N LEU A 145 26.44 12.07 -8.90
CA LEU A 145 27.83 12.14 -8.45
C LEU A 145 28.07 13.35 -7.53
N ASP A 146 27.48 14.50 -7.85
CA ASP A 146 27.51 15.72 -7.06
C ASP A 146 26.87 15.54 -5.68
N LEU A 147 25.73 14.86 -5.66
CA LEU A 147 25.06 14.51 -4.41
C LEU A 147 25.92 13.57 -3.56
N LEU A 148 26.62 12.59 -4.16
CA LEU A 148 27.51 11.69 -3.42
C LEU A 148 28.76 12.40 -2.89
N ASP A 149 29.35 13.32 -3.67
CA ASP A 149 30.55 14.05 -3.28
C ASP A 149 30.31 15.06 -2.16
N SER A 150 29.21 15.81 -2.27
CA SER A 150 28.75 16.71 -1.20
C SER A 150 28.45 16.00 0.12
N ASN A 151 28.12 14.70 0.09
CA ASN A 151 27.89 13.86 1.28
C ASN A 151 29.13 13.07 1.74
N TYR A 152 30.30 13.33 1.15
CA TYR A 152 31.58 12.67 1.45
C TYR A 152 31.57 11.15 1.19
N ILE A 153 30.68 10.66 0.31
CA ILE A 153 30.51 9.24 0.01
C ILE A 153 31.42 8.80 -1.14
N LEU A 154 31.57 9.63 -2.16
CA LEU A 154 32.35 9.37 -3.36
C LEU A 154 33.02 10.67 -3.78
N PHE A 155 34.30 10.69 -4.12
CA PHE A 155 34.93 11.90 -4.65
C PHE A 155 34.73 11.96 -6.17
N PHE A 156 34.22 13.09 -6.67
CA PHE A 156 34.07 13.35 -8.10
C PHE A 156 34.98 14.51 -8.53
N ASP A 157 36.07 14.14 -9.22
CA ASP A 157 37.00 15.08 -9.83
C ASP A 157 36.42 15.59 -11.16
N ARG A 158 36.01 16.87 -11.17
CA ARG A 158 35.39 17.53 -12.34
C ARG A 158 36.38 17.87 -13.44
N GLU A 159 37.63 18.12 -13.08
CA GLU A 159 38.65 18.54 -14.02
C GLU A 159 39.14 17.33 -14.82
N ASN A 160 39.40 16.23 -14.12
CA ASN A 160 39.91 15.01 -14.73
C ASN A 160 38.80 13.98 -15.06
N MET A 161 37.54 14.29 -14.75
CA MET A 161 36.37 13.43 -14.96
C MET A 161 36.56 12.02 -14.38
N ILE A 162 36.94 11.97 -13.10
CA ILE A 162 37.34 10.75 -12.40
C ILE A 162 36.59 10.60 -11.07
N LEU A 163 36.20 9.36 -10.78
CA LEU A 163 35.61 8.94 -9.51
C LEU A 163 36.67 8.27 -8.63
N LYS A 164 36.73 8.67 -7.35
CA LYS A 164 37.61 8.08 -6.34
C LYS A 164 36.85 7.79 -5.04
N LYS A 165 37.40 6.86 -4.26
CA LYS A 165 36.90 6.57 -2.91
C LYS A 165 37.11 7.78 -1.99
N LYS A 166 36.22 7.93 -1.02
CA LYS A 166 36.24 8.94 0.05
C LYS A 166 36.04 8.23 1.41
N SER A 167 36.08 8.98 2.50
CA SER A 167 36.05 8.39 3.85
C SER A 167 34.80 7.55 4.14
N ARG A 168 33.62 7.92 3.61
CA ARG A 168 32.35 7.21 3.87
C ARG A 168 32.02 6.13 2.85
N THR A 169 32.82 5.92 1.80
CA THR A 169 32.53 4.98 0.69
C THR A 169 32.16 3.58 1.20
N TYR A 170 33.03 2.95 2.00
CA TYR A 170 32.80 1.60 2.50
C TYR A 170 31.62 1.51 3.46
N THR A 171 31.52 2.44 4.41
CA THR A 171 30.42 2.51 5.37
C THR A 171 29.08 2.64 4.66
N TYR A 172 28.99 3.54 3.68
CA TYR A 172 27.78 3.74 2.87
C TYR A 172 27.41 2.47 2.10
N TYR A 173 28.38 1.86 1.40
CA TYR A 173 28.12 0.69 0.56
C TYR A 173 27.56 -0.49 1.35
N PHE A 174 28.21 -0.85 2.47
CA PHE A 174 27.80 -2.00 3.29
C PHE A 174 26.56 -1.73 4.15
N GLN A 175 26.26 -0.48 4.48
CA GLN A 175 25.03 -0.15 5.18
C GLN A 175 23.79 -0.15 4.25
N ASN A 176 23.97 0.01 2.94
CA ASN A 176 22.89 0.15 1.96
C ASN A 176 22.84 -0.98 0.92
N LEU A 177 23.20 -2.22 1.29
CA LEU A 177 23.18 -3.37 0.36
C LEU A 177 21.78 -3.78 -0.13
N SER A 178 20.72 -3.34 0.56
CA SER A 178 19.33 -3.66 0.23
C SER A 178 18.58 -2.40 -0.15
N THR A 179 17.72 -2.51 -1.16
CA THR A 179 16.79 -1.44 -1.56
C THR A 179 15.50 -1.45 -0.73
N ILE A 180 15.27 -2.49 0.09
CA ILE A 180 14.14 -2.58 1.01
C ILE A 180 14.35 -1.56 2.15
N PRO A 181 13.40 -0.64 2.39
CA PRO A 181 13.56 0.38 3.42
C PRO A 181 13.63 -0.27 4.82
N ASP A 182 14.56 0.20 5.64
CA ASP A 182 14.63 -0.19 7.06
C ASP A 182 13.55 0.58 7.85
N ILE A 183 12.49 -0.14 8.20
CA ILE A 183 11.35 0.41 8.93
C ILE A 183 11.46 0.03 10.39
N LEU A 184 11.67 1.05 11.23
CA LEU A 184 11.65 0.88 12.68
C LEU A 184 10.22 0.62 13.16
N LYS A 185 10.09 -0.27 14.15
CA LYS A 185 8.82 -0.61 14.78
C LYS A 185 8.81 -0.17 16.22
N PHE A 186 7.78 0.54 16.62
CA PHE A 186 7.55 0.98 17.98
C PHE A 186 6.63 0.01 18.70
N LYS A 187 6.98 -0.38 19.94
CA LYS A 187 6.12 -1.18 20.80
C LYS A 187 5.07 -0.29 21.45
N VAL A 188 3.80 -0.66 21.33
CA VAL A 188 2.71 0.08 21.97
C VAL A 188 2.49 -0.48 23.37
N PHE A 189 2.64 0.36 24.37
CA PHE A 189 2.56 0.01 25.78
C PHE A 189 1.39 0.71 26.45
N ASP A 190 0.47 -0.08 26.96
CA ASP A 190 -0.64 0.39 27.80
C ASP A 190 -0.10 0.75 29.19
N SER A 191 -0.07 2.05 29.49
CA SER A 191 0.45 2.60 30.75
C SER A 191 -0.43 2.20 31.94
N ILE A 192 -1.74 2.03 31.73
CA ILE A 192 -2.69 1.65 32.78
C ILE A 192 -2.63 0.14 33.01
N GLY A 193 -2.77 -0.65 31.94
CA GLY A 193 -2.74 -2.11 32.00
C GLY A 193 -1.35 -2.74 32.12
N LYS A 194 -0.28 -1.92 32.10
CA LYS A 194 1.14 -2.31 32.18
C LYS A 194 1.52 -3.46 31.24
N LYS A 195 1.06 -3.40 29.99
CA LYS A 195 1.25 -4.47 29.00
C LYS A 195 1.54 -3.93 27.60
N ILE A 196 2.25 -4.71 26.80
CA ILE A 196 2.43 -4.43 25.38
C ILE A 196 1.19 -4.91 24.64
N ILE A 197 0.56 -4.02 23.87
CA ILE A 197 -0.67 -4.32 23.14
C ILE A 197 -0.44 -4.59 21.65
N GLY A 198 0.69 -4.13 21.09
CA GLY A 198 1.03 -4.34 19.69
C GLY A 198 2.25 -3.54 19.26
N THR A 199 2.38 -3.32 17.95
CA THR A 199 3.47 -2.55 17.35
C THR A 199 2.96 -1.61 16.28
N LEU A 200 3.56 -0.42 16.17
CA LEU A 200 3.31 0.57 15.12
C LEU A 200 4.56 0.75 14.27
N ASP A 201 4.39 1.01 12.98
CA ASP A 201 5.53 1.40 12.12
C ASP A 201 5.92 2.85 12.38
N GLN A 202 7.21 3.16 12.27
CA GLN A 202 7.75 4.51 12.49
C GLN A 202 7.05 5.59 11.66
N ARG A 203 6.52 5.23 10.49
CA ARG A 203 5.81 6.15 9.62
C ARG A 203 4.54 6.67 10.29
N PHE A 204 3.74 5.77 10.86
CA PHE A 204 2.56 6.14 11.63
C PHE A 204 2.92 6.97 12.86
N VAL A 205 3.97 6.57 13.57
CA VAL A 205 4.44 7.30 14.76
C VAL A 205 4.96 8.70 14.40
N GLY A 206 5.69 8.88 13.31
CA GLY A 206 6.17 10.20 12.91
C GLY A 206 5.07 11.13 12.37
N ASP A 207 3.96 10.57 11.86
CA ASP A 207 2.83 11.35 11.36
C ASP A 207 1.78 11.67 12.44
N PHE A 208 1.55 10.75 13.39
CA PHE A 208 0.47 10.82 14.38
C PHE A 208 0.94 10.60 15.83
N GLY A 209 2.24 10.62 16.09
CA GLY A 209 2.82 10.34 17.42
C GLY A 209 2.69 11.47 18.44
N ASP A 210 2.09 12.61 18.07
CA ASP A 210 1.93 13.73 19.00
C ASP A 210 1.06 13.33 20.21
N PRO A 211 1.44 13.75 21.44
CA PRO A 211 0.62 13.53 22.64
C PRO A 211 -0.83 14.00 22.46
N GLY A 212 -1.77 13.20 22.95
CA GLY A 212 -3.21 13.47 22.83
C GLY A 212 -3.85 12.86 21.56
N ASN A 213 -3.07 12.50 20.55
CA ASN A 213 -3.61 11.82 19.36
C ASN A 213 -4.21 10.47 19.73
N ILE A 214 -5.32 10.12 19.08
CA ILE A 214 -6.05 8.87 19.34
C ILE A 214 -6.01 8.00 18.10
N PHE A 215 -5.76 6.71 18.30
CA PHE A 215 -5.75 5.72 17.24
C PHE A 215 -6.43 4.42 17.65
N VAL A 216 -6.84 3.62 16.66
CA VAL A 216 -7.47 2.31 16.88
C VAL A 216 -6.44 1.21 16.69
N LEU A 217 -6.20 0.41 17.74
CA LEU A 217 -5.37 -0.78 17.69
C LEU A 217 -6.10 -1.97 18.29
N ARG A 218 -6.27 -3.02 17.47
CA ARG A 218 -7.02 -4.25 17.83
C ARG A 218 -8.46 -3.97 18.27
N GLY A 219 -9.14 -3.07 17.56
CA GLY A 219 -10.53 -2.70 17.83
C GLY A 219 -10.75 -1.85 19.09
N MET A 220 -9.69 -1.48 19.81
CA MET A 220 -9.76 -0.57 20.95
C MET A 220 -9.12 0.78 20.59
N GLN A 221 -9.66 1.86 21.14
CA GLN A 221 -9.12 3.20 21.00
C GLN A 221 -8.07 3.48 22.08
N TRP A 222 -6.96 4.08 21.66
CA TRP A 222 -5.80 4.38 22.49
C TRP A 222 -5.40 5.83 22.27
N ARG A 223 -5.26 6.59 23.34
CA ARG A 223 -4.68 7.94 23.32
C ARG A 223 -3.20 7.86 23.60
N ILE A 224 -2.39 8.56 22.80
CA ILE A 224 -0.95 8.67 22.99
C ILE A 224 -0.66 9.60 24.16
N ILE A 225 0.10 9.12 25.12
CA ILE A 225 0.62 9.93 26.24
C ILE A 225 1.95 10.55 25.81
N ASN A 226 2.88 9.71 25.35
CA ASN A 226 4.15 10.14 24.77
C ASN A 226 4.76 9.03 23.91
N VAL A 227 5.77 9.42 23.13
CA VAL A 227 6.63 8.51 22.36
C VAL A 227 8.02 8.56 22.96
N ASP A 228 8.51 7.41 23.44
CA ASP A 228 9.89 7.22 23.83
C ASP A 228 10.67 6.68 22.63
N GLU A 229 11.35 7.57 21.94
CA GLU A 229 12.17 7.28 20.77
C GLU A 229 13.39 6.42 21.09
N LYS A 230 13.98 6.56 22.29
CA LYS A 230 15.17 5.80 22.69
C LYS A 230 14.85 4.32 22.87
N SER A 231 13.70 4.01 23.48
CA SER A 231 13.26 2.62 23.67
C SER A 231 12.33 2.11 22.57
N LEU A 232 12.07 2.92 21.53
CA LEU A 232 11.09 2.66 20.46
C LEU A 232 9.74 2.21 21.03
N LYS A 233 9.18 3.02 21.93
CA LYS A 233 7.96 2.69 22.68
C LYS A 233 6.96 3.84 22.62
N VAL A 234 5.71 3.53 22.29
CA VAL A 234 4.59 4.49 22.38
C VAL A 234 3.78 4.15 23.62
N ASN A 235 3.75 5.06 24.60
CA ASN A 235 2.93 4.89 25.79
C ASN A 235 1.52 5.41 25.53
N VAL A 236 0.53 4.60 25.87
CA VAL A 236 -0.88 4.90 25.59
C VAL A 236 -1.77 4.64 26.79
N GLU A 237 -2.92 5.28 26.80
CA GLU A 237 -4.05 4.99 27.70
C GLU A 237 -5.31 4.63 26.90
N PRO A 238 -6.18 3.75 27.43
CA PRO A 238 -7.46 3.43 26.82
C PRO A 238 -8.34 4.68 26.74
N PHE A 239 -9.02 4.86 25.60
CA PHE A 239 -9.91 5.99 25.37
C PHE A 239 -11.29 5.51 24.89
N ARG A 240 -12.37 6.25 25.21
CA ARG A 240 -13.75 5.79 25.00
C ARG A 240 -14.57 6.59 23.97
N SER A 241 -14.05 7.68 23.39
CA SER A 241 -14.79 8.43 22.36
C SER A 241 -13.94 9.43 21.58
N GLY A 242 -13.87 9.33 20.25
CA GLY A 242 -13.38 10.43 19.39
C GLY A 242 -12.12 10.17 18.56
N GLY A 243 -11.67 8.91 18.41
CA GLY A 243 -10.52 8.56 17.54
C GLY A 243 -10.90 7.73 16.31
N GLN A 244 -10.53 8.19 15.12
CA GLN A 244 -10.79 7.51 13.84
C GLN A 244 -9.51 7.10 13.08
N THR A 245 -8.32 7.43 13.61
CA THR A 245 -7.07 7.14 12.91
C THR A 245 -6.69 5.68 13.07
N VAL A 246 -6.55 4.97 11.95
CA VAL A 246 -6.12 3.57 11.94
C VAL A 246 -4.65 3.51 11.53
N PRO A 247 -3.80 2.79 12.29
CA PRO A 247 -2.43 2.53 11.90
C PRO A 247 -2.34 1.84 10.54
N TYR A 248 -1.35 2.25 9.76
CA TYR A 248 -0.98 1.59 8.53
C TYR A 248 0.45 1.06 8.65
N TRP A 249 0.71 -0.07 8.01
CA TRP A 249 2.03 -0.68 7.94
C TRP A 249 2.53 -0.66 6.50
N GLU A 250 3.83 -0.47 6.32
CA GLU A 250 4.42 -0.46 4.98
C GLU A 250 4.39 -1.88 4.38
N GLY A 251 4.04 -1.99 3.10
CA GLY A 251 3.92 -3.26 2.39
C GLY A 251 2.57 -3.97 2.52
N GLU A 252 1.57 -3.36 3.17
CA GLU A 252 0.25 -3.99 3.36
C GLU A 252 -0.75 -3.81 2.21
N ASN A 253 -0.64 -2.74 1.40
CA ASN A 253 -1.65 -2.43 0.39
C ASN A 253 -1.24 -2.94 -0.99
N ILE A 254 -1.68 -4.17 -1.32
CA ILE A 254 -1.59 -4.70 -2.68
C ILE A 254 -2.60 -3.93 -3.56
N PRO A 255 -2.14 -3.19 -4.59
CA PRO A 255 -3.04 -2.43 -5.46
C PRO A 255 -3.79 -3.37 -6.40
N ILE A 256 -5.02 -2.99 -6.71
CA ILE A 256 -5.82 -3.61 -7.78
C ILE A 256 -5.55 -2.84 -9.06
N ASP A 257 -5.22 -3.58 -10.11
CA ASP A 257 -4.98 -3.03 -11.43
C ASP A 257 -6.30 -2.74 -12.16
N SER A 258 -6.21 -1.88 -13.19
CA SER A 258 -7.40 -1.40 -13.89
C SER A 258 -8.19 -2.53 -14.57
N LYS A 259 -7.52 -3.56 -15.09
CA LYS A 259 -8.18 -4.69 -15.76
C LYS A 259 -9.07 -5.49 -14.78
N THR A 260 -8.60 -5.72 -13.54
CA THR A 260 -9.42 -6.37 -12.50
C THR A 260 -10.60 -5.48 -12.13
N ALA A 261 -10.35 -4.18 -11.93
CA ALA A 261 -11.40 -3.26 -11.49
C ALA A 261 -12.51 -3.09 -12.54
N GLN A 262 -12.16 -3.01 -13.83
CA GLN A 262 -13.12 -2.97 -14.93
C GLN A 262 -13.94 -4.25 -15.01
N LYS A 263 -13.31 -5.42 -14.80
CA LYS A 263 -14.02 -6.71 -14.77
C LYS A 263 -15.05 -6.77 -13.64
N VAL A 264 -14.72 -6.23 -12.47
CA VAL A 264 -15.68 -6.04 -11.37
C VAL A 264 -16.85 -5.16 -11.82
N GLY A 265 -16.58 -4.05 -12.52
CA GLY A 265 -17.62 -3.20 -13.11
C GLY A 265 -18.57 -3.99 -14.03
N MET A 266 -18.03 -4.80 -14.94
CA MET A 266 -18.82 -5.64 -15.84
C MET A 266 -19.69 -6.65 -15.08
N PHE A 267 -19.17 -7.22 -13.98
CA PHE A 267 -19.95 -8.14 -13.15
C PHE A 267 -21.09 -7.46 -12.42
N ARG A 268 -20.90 -6.23 -11.93
CA ARG A 268 -21.99 -5.43 -11.35
C ARG A 268 -23.12 -5.25 -12.36
N THR A 269 -22.78 -4.98 -13.63
CA THR A 269 -23.75 -4.92 -14.74
C THR A 269 -24.48 -6.23 -14.94
N LYS A 270 -23.75 -7.35 -15.02
CA LYS A 270 -24.35 -8.67 -15.20
C LYS A 270 -25.30 -9.06 -14.06
N VAL A 271 -24.95 -8.71 -12.82
CA VAL A 271 -25.78 -8.95 -11.63
C VAL A 271 -27.05 -8.12 -11.66
N LYS A 272 -26.97 -6.82 -12.00
CA LYS A 272 -28.15 -5.96 -12.13
C LYS A 272 -29.11 -6.44 -13.21
N GLN A 273 -28.58 -7.01 -14.30
CA GLN A 273 -29.36 -7.61 -15.39
C GLN A 273 -29.88 -9.04 -15.10
N GLY A 274 -29.48 -9.64 -13.98
CA GLY A 274 -29.87 -11.01 -13.61
C GLY A 274 -29.12 -12.13 -14.37
N SER A 275 -28.14 -11.79 -15.21
CA SER A 275 -27.31 -12.77 -15.96
C SER A 275 -26.20 -13.42 -15.14
N LEU A 276 -25.90 -12.87 -13.95
CA LEU A 276 -24.94 -13.39 -12.99
C LEU A 276 -25.53 -13.32 -11.59
N SER A 277 -25.39 -14.37 -10.81
CA SER A 277 -25.78 -14.39 -9.39
C SER A 277 -24.54 -14.31 -8.52
N MET A 278 -24.61 -13.49 -7.47
CA MET A 278 -23.60 -13.39 -6.41
C MET A 278 -24.25 -13.71 -5.07
N MET A 279 -23.47 -14.18 -4.09
CA MET A 279 -23.94 -14.43 -2.73
C MET A 279 -24.29 -13.12 -2.02
N ASN A 280 -23.51 -12.06 -2.23
CA ASN A 280 -23.85 -10.73 -1.73
C ASN A 280 -24.98 -10.08 -2.54
N ASN A 281 -25.76 -9.23 -1.88
CA ASN A 281 -26.91 -8.53 -2.45
C ASN A 281 -26.71 -7.01 -2.52
N VAL A 282 -25.47 -6.52 -2.48
CA VAL A 282 -25.20 -5.06 -2.44
C VAL A 282 -25.66 -4.38 -3.72
N ILE A 283 -25.44 -5.00 -4.89
CA ILE A 283 -25.88 -4.46 -6.18
C ILE A 283 -27.38 -4.66 -6.41
N THR A 284 -27.94 -5.80 -6.01
CA THR A 284 -29.37 -6.08 -6.20
C THR A 284 -30.25 -5.22 -5.30
N LYS A 285 -29.76 -4.84 -4.11
CA LYS A 285 -30.42 -3.90 -3.19
C LYS A 285 -30.00 -2.44 -3.38
N LEU A 286 -29.26 -2.11 -4.45
CA LEU A 286 -28.88 -0.73 -4.71
C LEU A 286 -30.12 0.05 -5.18
N ASN A 287 -30.56 1.00 -4.35
CA ASN A 287 -31.73 1.85 -4.60
C ASN A 287 -31.42 3.06 -5.50
N LEU A 288 -30.51 2.89 -6.47
CA LEU A 288 -30.18 3.91 -7.47
C LEU A 288 -30.56 3.39 -8.86
N SER A 289 -30.93 4.30 -9.76
CA SER A 289 -31.36 3.95 -11.12
C SER A 289 -30.22 3.32 -11.93
N SER A 290 -28.98 3.70 -11.65
CA SER A 290 -27.78 3.17 -12.26
C SER A 290 -26.85 2.49 -11.26
N ILE A 291 -25.82 1.85 -11.80
CA ILE A 291 -24.81 1.11 -11.06
C ILE A 291 -23.42 1.53 -11.56
N PRO A 292 -22.43 1.67 -10.67
CA PRO A 292 -21.06 1.93 -11.11
C PRO A 292 -20.49 0.71 -11.81
N ASN A 293 -19.99 0.94 -13.03
CA ASN A 293 -19.42 -0.10 -13.89
C ASN A 293 -18.17 0.44 -14.61
N GLU A 294 -17.71 -0.25 -15.65
CA GLU A 294 -16.50 0.12 -16.41
C GLU A 294 -16.67 1.36 -17.30
N LYS A 295 -17.92 1.81 -17.54
CA LYS A 295 -18.29 2.98 -18.36
C LYS A 295 -19.10 4.04 -17.61
N THR A 296 -19.49 3.81 -16.37
CA THR A 296 -20.31 4.74 -15.58
C THR A 296 -19.64 5.02 -14.24
N ILE A 297 -19.28 6.29 -14.02
CA ILE A 297 -18.91 6.83 -12.72
C ILE A 297 -20.20 7.28 -12.03
N LEU A 298 -20.60 6.57 -10.99
CA LEU A 298 -21.76 6.95 -10.17
C LEU A 298 -21.29 7.86 -9.04
N VAL A 299 -21.95 8.98 -8.81
CA VAL A 299 -21.61 9.95 -7.77
C VAL A 299 -22.76 10.09 -6.78
N GLU A 300 -22.50 9.81 -5.50
CA GLU A 300 -23.40 10.06 -4.39
C GLU A 300 -22.96 11.34 -3.66
N SER A 301 -23.83 12.32 -3.55
CA SER A 301 -23.59 13.60 -2.87
C SER A 301 -24.53 13.76 -1.68
N SER A 302 -23.97 13.96 -0.49
CA SER A 302 -24.74 14.25 0.72
C SER A 302 -24.56 15.71 1.14
N LYS A 303 -25.61 16.52 0.97
CA LYS A 303 -25.61 17.95 1.34
C LYS A 303 -25.43 18.17 2.83
N SER A 304 -26.03 17.32 3.67
CA SER A 304 -25.97 17.44 5.12
C SER A 304 -24.58 17.14 5.68
N GLN A 305 -23.83 16.26 5.01
CA GLN A 305 -22.52 15.82 5.47
C GLN A 305 -21.36 16.59 4.80
N GLY A 306 -21.60 17.27 3.67
CA GLY A 306 -20.53 17.92 2.89
C GLY A 306 -19.58 16.90 2.24
N ILE A 307 -20.08 15.67 2.00
CA ILE A 307 -19.31 14.54 1.50
C ILE A 307 -19.83 14.14 0.12
N VAL A 308 -18.91 13.83 -0.79
CA VAL A 308 -19.20 13.28 -2.12
C VAL A 308 -18.42 11.98 -2.30
N VAL A 309 -19.09 10.92 -2.73
CA VAL A 309 -18.48 9.61 -3.02
C VAL A 309 -18.63 9.33 -4.51
N LEU A 310 -17.50 9.22 -5.21
CA LEU A 310 -17.44 8.83 -6.61
C LEU A 310 -17.11 7.33 -6.68
N HIS A 311 -17.99 6.55 -7.28
CA HIS A 311 -17.81 5.13 -7.55
C HIS A 311 -17.24 4.94 -8.97
N ALA A 312 -15.97 4.56 -9.04
CA ALA A 312 -15.19 4.46 -10.28
C ALA A 312 -14.38 3.15 -10.32
N CYS A 313 -14.72 2.25 -11.24
CA CYS A 313 -14.11 0.93 -11.41
C CYS A 313 -12.77 0.95 -12.17
N PHE A 314 -11.84 1.85 -11.80
CA PHE A 314 -10.57 2.04 -12.53
C PHE A 314 -9.35 1.46 -11.84
N GLY A 315 -9.47 0.99 -10.60
CA GLY A 315 -8.37 0.39 -9.85
C GLY A 315 -7.65 1.39 -8.95
N THR A 316 -6.79 0.86 -8.08
CA THR A 316 -6.27 1.60 -6.92
C THR A 316 -5.42 2.81 -7.33
N LYS A 317 -4.49 2.64 -8.27
CA LYS A 317 -3.54 3.70 -8.65
C LYS A 317 -4.19 4.81 -9.47
N ILE A 318 -5.10 4.45 -10.39
CA ILE A 318 -5.85 5.43 -11.19
C ILE A 318 -6.77 6.26 -10.29
N ASN A 319 -7.53 5.62 -9.40
CA ASN A 319 -8.39 6.34 -8.46
C ASN A 319 -7.57 7.20 -7.48
N ALA A 320 -6.37 6.78 -7.07
CA ALA A 320 -5.47 7.64 -6.28
C ALA A 320 -5.01 8.88 -7.05
N THR A 321 -4.68 8.74 -8.33
CA THR A 321 -4.31 9.88 -9.20
C THR A 321 -5.50 10.82 -9.41
N LEU A 322 -6.67 10.29 -9.78
CA LEU A 322 -7.89 11.08 -9.97
C LEU A 322 -8.31 11.78 -8.68
N SER A 323 -8.28 11.09 -7.54
CA SER A 323 -8.62 11.66 -6.23
C SER A 323 -7.73 12.86 -5.91
N MET A 324 -6.41 12.75 -6.16
CA MET A 324 -5.46 13.84 -5.92
C MET A 324 -5.72 15.03 -6.86
N LEU A 325 -5.92 14.76 -8.15
CA LEU A 325 -6.26 15.77 -9.15
C LEU A 325 -7.53 16.53 -8.74
N ILE A 326 -8.62 15.80 -8.48
CA ILE A 326 -9.92 16.39 -8.17
C ILE A 326 -9.83 17.21 -6.88
N SER A 327 -9.25 16.66 -5.81
CA SER A 327 -9.16 17.39 -4.54
C SER A 327 -8.29 18.64 -4.65
N SER A 328 -7.17 18.57 -5.39
CA SER A 328 -6.29 19.72 -5.58
C SER A 328 -6.97 20.83 -6.38
N MET A 329 -7.61 20.48 -7.50
CA MET A 329 -8.29 21.44 -8.36
C MET A 329 -9.52 22.05 -7.68
N LEU A 330 -10.31 21.25 -6.97
CA LEU A 330 -11.44 21.75 -6.20
C LEU A 330 -11.00 22.62 -5.04
N SER A 331 -9.90 22.28 -4.34
CA SER A 331 -9.38 23.12 -3.27
C SER A 331 -8.97 24.51 -3.77
N ALA A 332 -8.29 24.54 -4.93
CA ALA A 332 -7.90 25.80 -5.57
C ALA A 332 -9.12 26.63 -6.02
N LYS A 333 -10.15 25.98 -6.60
CA LYS A 333 -11.37 26.66 -7.09
C LYS A 333 -12.30 27.13 -5.97
N LEU A 334 -12.43 26.35 -4.89
CA LEU A 334 -13.35 26.64 -3.79
C LEU A 334 -12.75 27.59 -2.76
N GLY A 335 -11.42 27.65 -2.63
CA GLY A 335 -10.76 28.35 -1.53
C GLY A 335 -10.88 27.62 -0.18
N PHE A 336 -11.42 26.39 -0.18
CA PHE A 336 -11.52 25.51 0.98
C PHE A 336 -10.72 24.25 0.73
N MET A 337 -10.07 23.73 1.76
CA MET A 337 -9.42 22.43 1.68
C MET A 337 -10.47 21.34 1.37
N VAL A 338 -10.19 20.55 0.34
CA VAL A 338 -10.95 19.34 0.00
C VAL A 338 -10.09 18.15 0.39
N GLU A 339 -10.51 17.44 1.44
CA GLU A 339 -9.87 16.20 1.83
C GLU A 339 -10.31 15.07 0.91
N SER A 340 -9.39 14.18 0.55
CA SER A 340 -9.71 13.06 -0.32
C SER A 340 -9.06 11.75 0.10
N ARG A 341 -9.77 10.65 -0.19
CA ARG A 341 -9.26 9.28 -0.05
C ARG A 341 -9.80 8.42 -1.17
N SER A 342 -9.06 7.39 -1.54
CA SER A 342 -9.49 6.46 -2.57
C SER A 342 -9.26 5.00 -2.20
N ASP A 343 -10.00 4.12 -2.86
CA ASP A 343 -9.73 2.69 -3.01
C ASP A 343 -9.81 2.27 -4.48
N ALA A 344 -9.89 0.97 -4.76
CA ALA A 344 -9.94 0.45 -6.12
C ALA A 344 -11.23 0.78 -6.89
N TYR A 345 -12.32 1.14 -6.19
CA TYR A 345 -13.65 1.39 -6.75
C TYR A 345 -14.24 2.74 -6.36
N ARG A 346 -13.63 3.48 -5.43
CA ARG A 346 -14.23 4.67 -4.83
C ARG A 346 -13.22 5.76 -4.57
N MET A 347 -13.70 6.99 -4.64
CA MET A 347 -13.03 8.20 -4.16
C MET A 347 -14.02 8.95 -3.28
N VAL A 348 -13.63 9.29 -2.06
CA VAL A 348 -14.41 10.17 -1.18
C VAL A 348 -13.76 11.53 -1.14
N LEU A 349 -14.57 12.57 -1.27
CA LEU A 349 -14.20 13.97 -1.15
C LEU A 349 -15.02 14.57 0.00
N SER A 350 -14.36 15.34 0.86
CA SER A 350 -15.00 16.03 1.98
C SER A 350 -14.53 17.47 2.01
N SER A 351 -15.46 18.41 2.16
CA SER A 351 -15.13 19.82 2.32
C SER A 351 -16.19 20.55 3.14
N LYS A 352 -15.78 21.66 3.76
CA LYS A 352 -16.71 22.60 4.40
C LYS A 352 -17.56 23.34 3.37
N ALA A 353 -17.04 23.52 2.15
CA ALA A 353 -17.79 24.11 1.05
C ALA A 353 -18.53 23.03 0.26
N ARG A 354 -19.68 23.41 -0.31
CA ARG A 354 -20.46 22.51 -1.14
C ARG A 354 -19.71 22.20 -2.43
N ILE A 355 -19.54 20.91 -2.71
CA ILE A 355 -19.03 20.39 -3.97
C ILE A 355 -20.22 20.11 -4.90
N SER A 356 -20.21 20.67 -6.10
CA SER A 356 -21.29 20.52 -7.09
C SER A 356 -20.87 19.60 -8.24
N GLU A 357 -21.87 19.01 -8.91
CA GLU A 357 -21.68 18.19 -10.10
C GLU A 357 -20.88 18.91 -11.19
N LYS A 358 -21.22 20.17 -11.45
CA LYS A 358 -20.53 20.99 -12.45
C LYS A 358 -19.05 21.11 -12.14
N GLN A 359 -18.67 21.35 -10.88
CA GLN A 359 -17.26 21.50 -10.51
C GLN A 359 -16.46 20.20 -10.73
N ILE A 360 -17.02 19.04 -10.37
CA ILE A 360 -16.36 17.75 -10.63
C ILE A 360 -16.28 17.48 -12.13
N THR A 361 -17.36 17.73 -12.86
CA THR A 361 -17.41 17.53 -14.31
C THR A 361 -16.42 18.41 -15.05
N ASP A 362 -16.33 19.70 -14.69
CA ASP A 362 -15.38 20.65 -15.24
C ASP A 362 -13.96 20.17 -15.01
N VAL A 363 -13.63 19.69 -13.79
CA VAL A 363 -12.30 19.14 -13.53
C VAL A 363 -12.04 17.89 -14.38
N LEU A 364 -12.98 16.94 -14.46
CA LEU A 364 -12.75 15.71 -15.23
C LEU A 364 -12.64 15.93 -16.74
N LYS A 365 -13.26 16.99 -17.29
CA LYS A 365 -13.27 17.29 -18.73
C LYS A 365 -12.18 18.26 -19.20
N ASP A 366 -11.47 18.89 -18.27
CA ASP A 366 -10.42 19.85 -18.57
C ASP A 366 -9.07 19.18 -18.91
N GLN A 367 -8.12 19.94 -19.47
CA GLN A 367 -6.82 19.44 -19.90
C GLN A 367 -5.72 19.83 -18.91
N TYR A 368 -4.95 18.82 -18.51
CA TYR A 368 -3.93 18.97 -17.48
C TYR A 368 -2.63 18.31 -17.87
N ASP A 369 -1.53 18.91 -17.44
CA ASP A 369 -0.29 18.17 -17.20
C ASP A 369 -0.40 17.48 -15.83
N LEU A 370 -0.78 16.20 -15.84
CA LEU A 370 -0.96 15.43 -14.61
C LEU A 370 0.33 15.32 -13.81
N HIS A 371 1.49 15.27 -14.47
CA HIS A 371 2.75 15.17 -13.77
C HIS A 371 2.99 16.44 -12.93
N THR A 372 2.78 17.62 -13.51
CA THR A 372 2.93 18.89 -12.82
C THR A 372 1.93 19.05 -11.68
N ILE A 373 0.64 18.80 -11.92
CA ILE A 373 -0.38 18.96 -10.88
C ILE A 373 -0.15 18.01 -9.73
N VAL A 374 0.01 16.71 -9.99
CA VAL A 374 0.18 15.72 -8.92
C VAL A 374 1.48 15.97 -8.15
N THR A 375 2.57 16.39 -8.82
CA THR A 375 3.81 16.80 -8.13
C THR A 375 3.56 17.96 -7.18
N ALA A 376 2.86 19.01 -7.63
CA ALA A 376 2.53 20.16 -6.80
C ALA A 376 1.64 19.74 -5.60
N SER A 377 0.60 18.92 -5.83
CA SER A 377 -0.33 18.45 -4.80
C SER A 377 0.33 17.52 -3.78
N LEU A 378 1.43 16.85 -4.14
CA LEU A 378 2.19 15.99 -3.24
C LEU A 378 3.03 16.77 -2.24
N THR A 379 3.38 18.02 -2.56
CA THR A 379 4.27 18.84 -1.71
C THR A 379 3.66 19.02 -0.32
N GLY A 380 4.45 18.73 0.72
CA GLY A 380 4.01 18.82 2.11
C GLY A 380 3.15 17.65 2.61
N THR A 381 2.80 16.69 1.75
CA THR A 381 2.03 15.51 2.17
C THR A 381 2.88 14.48 2.91
N HIS A 382 2.24 13.68 3.77
CA HIS A 382 2.89 12.57 4.47
C HIS A 382 3.55 11.55 3.53
N ASN A 383 2.97 11.33 2.35
CA ASN A 383 3.50 10.39 1.37
C ASN A 383 4.85 10.84 0.81
N VAL A 384 4.97 12.11 0.40
CA VAL A 384 6.21 12.62 -0.18
C VAL A 384 7.29 12.75 0.90
N ASN A 385 6.94 13.19 2.10
CA ASN A 385 7.90 13.33 3.20
C ASN A 385 8.47 11.96 3.60
N TRP A 386 7.61 10.95 3.78
CA TRP A 386 8.04 9.59 4.08
C TRP A 386 8.94 9.01 2.98
N LYS A 387 8.54 9.17 1.72
CA LYS A 387 9.31 8.61 0.60
C LYS A 387 10.66 9.32 0.45
N THR A 388 10.69 10.63 0.60
CA THR A 388 11.92 11.44 0.65
C THR A 388 12.84 10.98 1.76
N TRP A 389 12.31 10.71 2.96
CA TRP A 389 13.08 10.18 4.08
C TRP A 389 13.73 8.82 3.75
N CYS A 390 12.97 7.91 3.13
CA CYS A 390 13.48 6.61 2.73
C CYS A 390 14.59 6.73 1.68
N VAL A 391 14.39 7.56 0.66
CA VAL A 391 15.38 7.79 -0.40
C VAL A 391 16.61 8.52 0.14
N ALA A 392 16.44 9.46 1.06
CA ALA A 392 17.55 10.16 1.73
C ALA A 392 18.45 9.21 2.52
N LYS A 393 17.89 8.14 3.12
CA LYS A 393 18.70 7.07 3.73
C LYS A 393 19.53 6.33 2.69
N LYS A 394 18.93 5.99 1.54
CA LYS A 394 19.62 5.30 0.44
C LYS A 394 20.71 6.14 -0.21
N PHE A 395 20.58 7.47 -0.26
CA PHE A 395 21.64 8.38 -0.69
C PHE A 395 22.65 8.72 0.42
N GLY A 396 22.46 8.23 1.65
CA GLY A 396 23.40 8.46 2.77
C GLY A 396 23.35 9.86 3.38
N VAL A 397 22.35 10.66 3.00
CA VAL A 397 22.02 11.97 3.59
C VAL A 397 21.45 11.79 5.01
N VAL A 398 20.63 10.75 5.19
CA VAL A 398 20.07 10.37 6.49
C VAL A 398 20.70 9.07 6.95
N GLY A 399 21.07 8.99 8.23
CA GLY A 399 21.61 7.76 8.81
C GLY A 399 20.60 6.61 8.77
N ARG A 400 21.09 5.38 8.52
CA ARG A 400 20.24 4.17 8.43
C ARG A 400 19.31 4.00 9.65
N GLY A 401 19.85 4.22 10.85
CA GLY A 401 19.12 4.10 12.13
C GLY A 401 18.29 5.33 12.52
N ALA A 402 18.26 6.39 11.71
CA ALA A 402 17.52 7.60 12.05
C ALA A 402 16.01 7.34 12.11
N ILE A 403 15.36 7.86 13.15
CA ILE A 403 13.91 7.77 13.37
C ILE A 403 13.23 8.82 12.49
N TYR A 404 12.18 8.41 11.80
CA TYR A 404 11.39 9.31 10.96
C TYR A 404 10.66 10.36 11.79
N GLU A 405 10.88 11.63 11.44
CA GLU A 405 10.17 12.77 11.98
C GLU A 405 9.64 13.63 10.83
N ARG A 406 8.34 13.94 10.86
CA ARG A 406 7.64 14.66 9.77
C ARG A 406 8.29 16.01 9.43
N LYS A 407 8.69 16.80 10.43
CA LYS A 407 9.29 18.13 10.23
C LYS A 407 10.66 18.03 9.54
N SER A 408 11.51 17.15 10.05
CA SER A 408 12.83 16.88 9.47
C SER A 408 12.74 16.35 8.04
N ALA A 409 11.81 15.43 7.77
CA ALA A 409 11.58 14.92 6.41
C ALA A 409 11.10 16.00 5.43
N ARG A 410 10.22 16.90 5.88
CA ARG A 410 9.79 18.06 5.09
C ARG A 410 10.94 19.00 4.78
N PHE A 411 11.79 19.30 5.78
CA PHE A 411 12.96 20.15 5.57
C PHE A 411 13.94 19.53 4.56
N ILE A 412 14.15 18.21 4.61
CA ILE A 412 14.96 17.50 3.60
C ILE A 412 14.33 17.64 2.21
N TYR A 413 13.02 17.44 2.08
CA TYR A 413 12.33 17.62 0.80
C TYR A 413 12.55 19.03 0.23
N GLU A 414 12.34 20.07 1.04
CA GLU A 414 12.48 21.46 0.61
C GLU A 414 13.94 21.76 0.19
N ARG A 415 14.92 21.35 1.00
CA ARG A 415 16.36 21.57 0.76
C ARG A 415 16.86 20.83 -0.49
N TYR A 416 16.37 19.62 -0.75
CA TYR A 416 16.84 18.75 -1.83
C TYR A 416 15.91 18.70 -3.04
N SER A 417 14.93 19.61 -3.11
CA SER A 417 13.89 19.67 -4.14
C SER A 417 14.40 19.64 -5.59
N LYS A 418 15.57 20.24 -5.84
CA LYS A 418 16.22 20.30 -7.17
C LYS A 418 17.32 19.25 -7.37
N THR A 419 17.38 18.22 -6.53
CA THR A 419 18.44 17.20 -6.58
C THR A 419 17.89 15.83 -6.96
N PRO A 420 18.75 14.86 -7.34
CA PRO A 420 18.35 13.48 -7.60
C PRO A 420 17.56 12.82 -6.47
N LEU A 421 17.77 13.25 -5.22
CA LEU A 421 17.08 12.70 -4.05
C LEU A 421 15.57 12.88 -4.15
N VAL A 422 15.09 14.11 -4.39
CA VAL A 422 13.64 14.37 -4.50
C VAL A 422 13.09 13.88 -5.83
N LYS A 423 13.88 13.95 -6.92
CA LYS A 423 13.52 13.36 -8.21
C LYS A 423 13.23 11.86 -8.06
N GLU A 424 14.10 11.12 -7.38
CA GLU A 424 13.92 9.69 -7.10
C GLU A 424 12.74 9.42 -6.16
N ALA A 425 12.56 10.24 -5.12
CA ALA A 425 11.43 10.09 -4.21
C ALA A 425 10.08 10.25 -4.93
N LEU A 426 9.95 11.24 -5.81
CA LEU A 426 8.77 11.43 -6.63
C LEU A 426 8.60 10.29 -7.63
N ARG A 427 9.67 9.85 -8.30
CA ARG A 427 9.66 8.73 -9.25
C ARG A 427 9.17 7.44 -8.59
N GLU A 428 9.70 7.06 -7.43
CA GLU A 428 9.22 5.89 -6.67
C GLU A 428 7.74 6.06 -6.28
N LEU A 429 7.34 7.25 -5.83
CA LEU A 429 5.96 7.49 -5.41
C LEU A 429 4.98 7.39 -6.59
N PHE A 430 5.35 7.95 -7.75
CA PHE A 430 4.58 7.80 -8.99
C PHE A 430 4.51 6.37 -9.46
N HIS A 431 5.59 5.60 -9.32
CA HIS A 431 5.59 4.19 -9.65
C HIS A 431 4.68 3.37 -8.71
N ASP A 432 4.77 3.61 -7.40
CA ASP A 432 4.15 2.77 -6.38
C ASP A 432 2.67 3.07 -6.16
N LYS A 433 2.29 4.37 -6.15
CA LYS A 433 0.95 4.81 -5.71
C LYS A 433 0.07 5.38 -6.80
N TYR A 434 0.64 5.85 -7.90
CA TYR A 434 -0.09 6.58 -8.93
C TYR A 434 0.02 5.90 -10.30
N ASP A 435 -0.88 6.23 -11.22
CA ASP A 435 -0.81 5.77 -12.61
C ASP A 435 -1.22 6.89 -13.56
N LEU A 436 -0.28 7.81 -13.82
CA LEU A 436 -0.52 9.00 -14.63
C LEU A 436 -0.96 8.63 -16.06
N LYS A 437 -0.21 7.74 -16.73
CA LYS A 437 -0.46 7.33 -18.12
C LYS A 437 -1.86 6.75 -18.32
N ASN A 438 -2.28 5.80 -17.48
CA ASN A 438 -3.62 5.22 -17.62
C ASN A 438 -4.71 6.20 -17.15
N THR A 439 -4.40 7.14 -16.24
CA THR A 439 -5.34 8.19 -15.84
C THR A 439 -5.62 9.15 -17.00
N GLU A 440 -4.61 9.53 -17.79
CA GLU A 440 -4.81 10.35 -19.01
C GLU A 440 -5.79 9.66 -19.97
N VAL A 441 -5.62 8.35 -20.20
CA VAL A 441 -6.54 7.57 -21.05
C VAL A 441 -7.97 7.61 -20.49
N ILE A 442 -8.15 7.51 -19.18
CA ILE A 442 -9.48 7.60 -18.55
C ILE A 442 -10.08 9.00 -18.70
N LEU A 443 -9.30 10.06 -18.47
CA LEU A 443 -9.76 11.44 -18.66
C LEU A 443 -10.16 11.71 -20.12
N THR A 444 -9.38 11.22 -21.09
CA THR A 444 -9.74 11.30 -22.52
C THR A 444 -11.07 10.60 -22.79
N LYS A 445 -11.27 9.38 -22.27
CA LYS A 445 -12.56 8.67 -22.41
C LYS A 445 -13.74 9.39 -21.77
N ILE A 446 -13.53 10.14 -20.68
CA ILE A 446 -14.56 10.98 -20.07
C ILE A 446 -14.88 12.18 -20.98
N LYS A 447 -13.87 12.82 -21.58
CA LYS A 447 -14.06 13.92 -22.54
C LYS A 447 -14.82 13.49 -23.78
N GLU A 448 -14.51 12.31 -24.30
CA GLU A 448 -15.16 11.69 -25.46
C GLU A 448 -16.56 11.13 -25.12
N ASN A 449 -17.03 11.28 -23.88
CA ASN A 449 -18.28 10.71 -23.36
C ASN A 449 -18.40 9.19 -23.56
N ILE A 450 -17.27 8.46 -23.59
CA ILE A 450 -17.25 6.99 -23.53
C ILE A 450 -17.49 6.51 -22.09
N ILE A 451 -17.00 7.29 -21.13
CA ILE A 451 -17.28 7.12 -19.70
C ILE A 451 -18.23 8.23 -19.26
N HIS A 452 -19.37 7.85 -18.71
CA HIS A 452 -20.42 8.75 -18.26
C HIS A 452 -20.30 9.02 -16.76
N LEU A 453 -20.72 10.22 -16.35
CA LEU A 453 -20.87 10.59 -14.95
C LEU A 453 -22.36 10.71 -14.65
N GLU A 454 -22.82 10.05 -13.59
CA GLU A 454 -24.21 10.11 -13.14
C GLU A 454 -24.27 10.56 -11.68
N TRP A 455 -24.96 11.69 -11.44
CA TRP A 455 -25.01 12.34 -10.13
C TRP A 455 -26.32 12.06 -9.39
N PHE A 456 -26.20 11.68 -8.12
CA PHE A 456 -27.32 11.46 -7.22
C PHE A 456 -27.12 12.25 -5.92
N GLU A 457 -28.10 13.10 -5.59
CA GLU A 457 -28.18 13.69 -4.26
C GLU A 457 -28.86 12.67 -3.33
N VAL A 458 -28.21 12.36 -2.20
CA VAL A 458 -28.64 11.32 -1.26
C VAL A 458 -28.72 11.86 0.16
N ASP A 459 -29.77 11.48 0.88
CA ASP A 459 -29.89 11.77 2.32
C ASP A 459 -28.98 10.87 3.16
N SER A 460 -28.82 9.62 2.71
CA SER A 460 -27.92 8.62 3.29
C SER A 460 -27.19 7.86 2.19
N PHE A 461 -25.90 7.63 2.39
CA PHE A 461 -25.06 6.91 1.45
C PHE A 461 -25.49 5.45 1.30
N SER A 462 -25.32 4.90 0.10
CA SER A 462 -25.60 3.50 -0.17
C SER A 462 -24.66 2.57 0.58
N LYS A 463 -25.08 1.31 0.77
CA LYS A 463 -24.20 0.26 1.29
C LYS A 463 -22.95 0.05 0.44
N LEU A 464 -23.01 0.44 -0.83
CA LEU A 464 -21.85 0.38 -1.69
C LEU A 464 -20.80 1.41 -1.25
N ALA A 465 -21.16 2.55 -0.69
CA ALA A 465 -20.22 3.59 -0.25
C ALA A 465 -19.62 3.35 1.15
N GLU A 466 -20.25 2.52 1.99
CA GLU A 466 -19.79 2.23 3.36
C GLU A 466 -18.28 1.88 3.47
N PRO A 467 -17.65 1.05 2.60
CA PRO A 467 -16.24 0.67 2.77
C PRO A 467 -15.23 1.82 2.68
N ILE A 468 -15.55 2.92 1.98
CA ILE A 468 -14.66 4.09 1.90
C ILE A 468 -14.97 5.13 2.98
N LEU A 469 -16.21 5.15 3.48
CA LEU A 469 -16.67 6.06 4.53
C LEU A 469 -16.28 5.57 5.92
N ASP A 470 -16.35 4.26 6.17
CA ASP A 470 -15.93 3.67 7.43
C ASP A 470 -14.40 3.62 7.51
N HIS A 471 -13.84 4.52 8.34
CA HIS A 471 -12.39 4.62 8.57
C HIS A 471 -11.77 3.30 9.10
N THR A 472 -12.58 2.38 9.64
CA THR A 472 -12.10 1.17 10.32
C THR A 472 -12.07 -0.08 9.44
N THR A 473 -12.92 -0.17 8.41
CA THR A 473 -13.12 -1.41 7.64
C THR A 473 -12.00 -1.76 6.68
N LYS A 474 -11.21 -0.78 6.22
CA LYS A 474 -10.06 -1.04 5.33
C LYS A 474 -8.93 -1.85 5.97
N TYR A 475 -8.78 -1.79 7.29
CA TYR A 475 -7.63 -2.37 8.00
C TYR A 475 -8.02 -3.43 9.04
N TYR A 476 -9.30 -3.59 9.32
CA TYR A 476 -9.78 -4.58 10.27
C TYR A 476 -10.82 -5.52 9.66
N SER A 477 -10.42 -6.78 9.50
CA SER A 477 -11.34 -7.90 9.68
C SER A 477 -11.61 -8.04 11.18
N SER A 478 -12.34 -7.09 11.78
CA SER A 478 -12.90 -7.31 13.10
C SER A 478 -14.02 -8.33 12.92
N PRO A 479 -13.97 -9.51 13.56
CA PRO A 479 -15.18 -10.29 13.74
C PRO A 479 -16.16 -9.38 14.47
N SER A 480 -17.34 -9.16 13.90
CA SER A 480 -18.47 -8.52 14.57
C SER A 480 -18.56 -9.12 15.98
N ASN A 481 -18.35 -8.30 17.02
CA ASN A 481 -18.27 -8.68 18.45
C ASN A 481 -18.70 -10.14 18.70
N ILE A 482 -17.76 -11.08 18.57
CA ILE A 482 -18.09 -12.47 18.88
C ILE A 482 -17.95 -12.59 20.38
N ASP A 483 -19.10 -12.79 21.03
CA ASP A 483 -19.20 -13.07 22.45
C ASP A 483 -18.19 -14.16 22.83
N LYS A 484 -17.38 -13.90 23.87
CA LYS A 484 -16.30 -14.77 24.32
C LYS A 484 -16.82 -16.18 24.66
N GLY A 485 -18.04 -16.26 25.20
CA GLY A 485 -18.70 -17.54 25.48
C GLY A 485 -19.00 -18.34 24.20
N LEU A 486 -19.35 -17.64 23.12
CA LEU A 486 -19.66 -18.24 21.81
C LEU A 486 -18.38 -18.69 21.08
N LEU A 487 -17.27 -17.97 21.27
CA LEU A 487 -15.93 -18.36 20.84
C LEU A 487 -15.45 -19.62 21.58
N ASP A 488 -15.60 -19.70 22.90
CA ASP A 488 -15.18 -20.88 23.67
C ASP A 488 -16.04 -22.12 23.33
N LEU A 489 -17.34 -21.94 23.13
CA LEU A 489 -18.24 -22.98 22.64
C LEU A 489 -17.86 -23.43 21.22
N ARG A 490 -17.60 -22.49 20.29
CA ARG A 490 -17.14 -22.82 18.93
C ARG A 490 -15.76 -23.46 18.93
N THR A 491 -14.85 -23.04 19.81
CA THR A 491 -13.49 -23.59 19.90
C THR A 491 -13.52 -25.01 20.46
N LYS A 492 -14.30 -25.25 21.53
CA LYS A 492 -14.56 -26.61 22.04
C LYS A 492 -15.25 -27.49 20.99
N ARG A 493 -16.13 -26.93 20.17
CA ARG A 493 -16.79 -27.65 19.06
C ARG A 493 -15.82 -27.91 17.90
N LEU A 494 -15.00 -26.94 17.48
CA LEU A 494 -13.99 -27.06 16.42
C LEU A 494 -12.89 -28.07 16.78
N LEU A 495 -12.46 -28.12 18.05
CA LEU A 495 -11.52 -29.13 18.55
C LEU A 495 -12.13 -30.55 18.57
N LYS A 496 -13.46 -30.67 18.58
CA LYS A 496 -14.20 -31.94 18.54
C LYS A 496 -14.73 -32.30 17.14
N THR A 497 -14.66 -31.39 16.16
CA THR A 497 -15.24 -31.60 14.83
C THR A 497 -14.14 -31.54 13.78
N LYS A 498 -14.07 -32.56 12.92
CA LYS A 498 -13.19 -32.56 11.72
C LYS A 498 -13.56 -31.37 10.85
N ILE A 499 -12.77 -30.31 10.82
CA ILE A 499 -13.07 -29.12 10.02
C ILE A 499 -11.86 -28.64 9.21
N LEU A 500 -12.26 -28.29 7.98
CA LEU A 500 -11.60 -27.73 6.83
C LEU A 500 -10.70 -26.52 7.14
N ILE A 501 -9.61 -26.48 6.40
CA ILE A 501 -8.54 -25.48 6.45
C ILE A 501 -9.11 -24.07 6.17
N ILE A 502 -8.57 -23.03 6.83
CA ILE A 502 -8.83 -21.60 6.56
C ILE A 502 -7.47 -20.84 6.68
N LEU A 503 -6.97 -20.11 5.66
CA LEU A 503 -6.02 -19.03 5.96
C LEU A 503 -6.88 -17.92 6.52
N LYS A 504 -6.32 -17.28 7.52
CA LYS A 504 -6.89 -16.12 8.17
C LYS A 504 -5.74 -15.15 8.35
N ARG A 505 -5.90 -13.90 7.94
CA ARG A 505 -4.95 -12.83 8.29
C ARG A 505 -5.15 -12.52 9.78
N PHE A 506 -4.31 -13.05 10.68
CA PHE A 506 -4.33 -12.67 12.10
C PHE A 506 -2.93 -12.52 12.72
N PHE A 507 -2.79 -11.40 13.43
CA PHE A 507 -1.67 -10.96 14.26
C PHE A 507 -1.61 -11.78 15.56
N ILE A 508 -0.43 -12.23 15.97
CA ILE A 508 -0.21 -12.96 17.23
C ILE A 508 0.05 -11.96 18.38
N PRO A 509 -0.57 -12.12 19.56
CA PRO A 509 0.04 -11.75 20.84
C PRO A 509 0.60 -12.99 21.53
N LYS A 510 1.92 -13.04 21.75
CA LYS A 510 2.51 -13.95 22.75
C LYS A 510 2.45 -13.28 24.13
N ARG A 511 1.83 -13.96 25.11
CA ARG A 511 2.42 -14.37 26.40
C ARG A 511 1.34 -14.75 27.42
N LYS A 512 1.47 -15.92 28.06
CA LYS A 512 1.93 -16.00 29.47
C LYS A 512 2.30 -17.43 29.91
N ASN A 513 3.28 -17.42 30.81
CA ASN A 513 3.94 -18.48 31.57
C ASN A 513 3.03 -19.57 32.16
N TYR A 514 3.57 -20.78 32.25
CA TYR A 514 3.48 -21.59 33.47
C TYR A 514 4.88 -22.05 33.86
N SER A 515 5.30 -21.73 35.09
CA SER A 515 6.42 -22.32 35.80
C SER A 515 5.88 -23.27 36.86
N LYS A 516 6.41 -24.51 36.88
CA LYS A 516 6.50 -25.51 37.99
C LYS A 516 5.19 -25.87 38.71
N THR A 517 4.86 -27.14 38.97
CA THR A 517 5.55 -28.03 39.93
C THR A 517 4.95 -29.46 39.85
N LEU A 518 5.81 -30.48 39.91
CA LEU A 518 5.67 -31.91 40.35
C LEU A 518 4.28 -32.59 40.35
N ARG A 519 4.14 -33.70 39.60
CA ARG A 519 4.54 -35.05 40.01
C ARG A 519 4.86 -35.89 38.78
#